data_AF-A0A1M4XN38-F1
#
_entry.id   AF-A0A1M4XN38-F1
#
_cell.length_a   1.000
_cell.length_b   1.000
_cell.length_c   1.000
_cell.angle_alpha   90.00
_cell.angle_beta   90.00
_cell.angle_gamma   90.00
#
_symmetry.space_group_name_H-M   'P 1'
#
loop_
_entity.id
_entity.type
_entity.pdbx_description
1 polymer ?
#
loop_
_entity_poly.entity_id
_entity_poly.type
_entity_poly.pdbx_seq_one_letter_code
_entity_poly.pdbx_strand_id
1 'polypeptide(L)' 'MEVDKIKKFEEFFTNSFRDGKVVRELRLSSEEVEYIRKSYPNVQISKLSGYEKNKDKNWYTVKLGR' A
#
# COMPACT_ATOMS: atom_id res chain seq x y z
N MET A 1 12.21 -5.95 4.56
CA MET A 1 12.56 -4.54 4.29
C MET A 1 13.60 -4.07 5.30
N GLU A 2 14.56 -3.25 4.88
CA GLU A 2 15.49 -2.54 5.79
C GLU A 2 14.74 -1.49 6.63
N VAL A 3 15.23 -1.20 7.84
CA VAL A 3 14.56 -0.31 8.81
C VAL A 3 14.28 1.09 8.23
N ASP A 4 15.23 1.68 7.51
CA ASP A 4 15.04 3.02 6.93
C ASP A 4 14.03 3.02 5.78
N LYS A 5 13.94 1.92 5.03
CA LYS A 5 12.91 1.74 4.00
C LYS A 5 11.53 1.60 4.62
N ILE A 6 11.42 0.89 5.76
CA ILE A 6 10.17 0.78 6.52
C ILE A 6 9.68 2.15 6.97
N LYS A 7 10.54 2.98 7.56
CA LYS A 7 10.15 4.32 8.03
C LYS A 7 9.63 5.21 6.90
N LYS A 8 10.35 5.26 5.78
CA LYS A 8 9.94 6.03 4.59
C LYS A 8 8.61 5.52 4.03
N PHE A 9 8.44 4.20 4.01
CA PHE A 9 7.20 3.59 3.53
C PHE A 9 6.01 3.91 4.45
N GLU A 10 6.18 3.79 5.76
CA GLU A 10 5.11 4.11 6.73
C GLU A 10 4.69 5.58 6.67
N GLU A 11 5.65 6.49 6.50
CA GLU A 11 5.35 7.91 6.28
C GLU A 11 4.55 8.11 4.99
N PHE A 12 4.99 7.51 3.87
CA PHE A 12 4.25 7.55 2.61
C PHE A 12 2.82 6.98 2.76
N PHE A 13 2.70 5.83 3.41
CA PHE A 13 1.43 5.14 3.59
C PHE A 13 0.47 5.99 4.43
N THR A 14 0.90 6.46 5.59
CA THR A 14 0.09 7.31 6.47
C THR A 14 -0.32 8.62 5.79
N ASN A 15 0.61 9.28 5.09
CA ASN A 15 0.33 10.51 4.36
C ASN A 15 -0.69 10.33 3.24
N SER A 16 -0.78 9.13 2.65
CA SER A 16 -1.73 8.83 1.57
C SER A 16 -3.21 8.87 2.02
N PHE A 17 -3.48 8.71 3.32
CA PHE A 17 -4.84 8.71 3.89
C PHE A 17 -5.12 9.94 4.78
N ARG A 18 -4.21 10.94 4.82
CA ARG A 18 -4.35 12.13 5.69
C ARG A 18 -5.56 13.02 5.40
N ASP A 19 -6.14 12.93 4.22
CA ASP A 19 -7.34 13.71 3.85
C ASP A 19 -8.66 13.04 4.28
N GLY A 20 -8.59 11.98 5.09
CA GLY A 20 -9.75 11.29 5.66
C GLY A 20 -10.43 10.30 4.70
N LYS A 21 -9.94 10.15 3.47
CA LYS A 21 -10.42 9.08 2.58
C LYS A 21 -9.93 7.73 3.08
N VAL A 22 -10.82 6.74 3.10
CA VAL A 22 -10.50 5.37 3.56
C VAL A 22 -10.13 4.42 2.42
N VAL A 23 -10.25 4.85 1.17
CA VAL A 23 -9.89 4.08 -0.04
C VAL A 23 -8.90 4.88 -0.87
N ARG A 24 -7.80 4.24 -1.28
CA ARG A 24 -6.76 4.83 -2.13
C ARG A 24 -6.23 3.85 -3.16
N GLU A 25 -5.82 4.37 -4.29
CA GLU A 25 -5.02 3.63 -5.26
C GLU A 25 -3.55 3.96 -5.00
N LEU A 26 -2.77 2.93 -4.67
CA LEU A 26 -1.35 3.07 -4.34
C LEU A 26 -0.51 2.18 -5.25
N ARG A 27 0.67 2.68 -5.58
CA ARG A 27 1.66 1.91 -6.34
C ARG A 27 2.64 1.23 -5.38
N LEU A 28 2.50 -0.08 -5.25
CA LEU A 28 3.15 -0.87 -4.22
C LEU A 28 3.96 -2.04 -4.81
N SER A 29 5.08 -2.38 -4.18
CA SER A 29 5.78 -3.65 -4.41
C SER A 29 5.06 -4.79 -3.68
N SER A 30 5.37 -6.03 -4.03
CA SER A 30 4.84 -7.20 -3.30
C SER A 30 5.25 -7.18 -1.83
N GLU A 31 6.48 -6.74 -1.53
CA GLU A 31 6.99 -6.62 -0.16
C GLU A 31 6.22 -5.57 0.65
N GLU A 32 5.90 -4.42 0.04
CA GLU A 32 5.09 -3.36 0.66
C GLU A 32 3.65 -3.83 0.92
N VAL A 33 3.06 -4.60 0.00
CA VAL A 33 1.71 -5.19 0.18
C VAL A 33 1.69 -6.19 1.34
N GLU A 34 2.67 -7.08 1.41
CA GLU A 34 2.79 -8.04 2.51
C GLU A 34 2.98 -7.33 3.85
N TYR A 35 3.77 -6.26 3.86
CA TYR A 35 3.96 -5.45 5.05
C TYR A 35 2.64 -4.81 5.51
N ILE A 36 1.89 -4.16 4.61
CA ILE A 36 0.58 -3.56 4.97
C ILE A 36 -0.36 -4.63 5.54
N ARG A 37 -0.45 -5.82 4.92
CA ARG A 37 -1.31 -6.91 5.41
C ARG A 37 -0.94 -7.39 6.81
N LYS A 38 0.35 -7.39 7.14
CA LYS A 38 0.84 -7.79 8.48
C LYS A 38 0.59 -6.69 9.52
N SER A 39 0.80 -5.43 9.15
CA SER A 39 0.69 -4.29 10.08
C SER A 39 -0.75 -3.83 10.31
N TYR A 40 -1.63 -3.97 9.30
CA TYR A 40 -3.00 -3.47 9.31
C TYR A 40 -3.98 -4.62 9.00
N PRO A 41 -4.35 -5.47 9.98
CA PRO A 41 -5.08 -6.71 9.72
C PRO A 41 -6.47 -6.51 9.08
N ASN A 42 -7.09 -5.34 9.24
CA ASN A 42 -8.41 -5.03 8.69
C ASN A 42 -8.34 -4.38 7.29
N VAL A 43 -7.16 -4.25 6.70
CA VAL A 43 -6.98 -3.63 5.38
C VAL A 43 -7.44 -4.58 4.26
N GLN A 44 -8.18 -4.04 3.31
CA GLN A 44 -8.52 -4.73 2.07
C GLN A 44 -7.60 -4.24 0.95
N ILE A 45 -6.92 -5.15 0.27
CA ILE A 45 -5.99 -4.82 -0.82
C ILE A 45 -6.32 -5.65 -2.06
N SER A 46 -6.60 -4.98 -3.17
CA SER A 46 -6.93 -5.59 -4.46
C SER A 46 -6.02 -5.03 -5.56
N LYS A 47 -5.38 -5.91 -6.33
CA LYS A 47 -4.53 -5.50 -7.46
C LYS A 47 -5.41 -4.97 -8.60
N LEU A 48 -5.03 -3.84 -9.19
CA LEU A 48 -5.68 -3.30 -10.38
C LEU A 48 -5.12 -3.99 -11.64
N SER A 49 -6.02 -4.55 -12.46
CA SER A 49 -5.66 -5.17 -13.74
C SER A 49 -5.38 -4.11 -14.81
N GLY A 50 -4.59 -4.47 -15.83
CA GLY A 50 -4.32 -3.58 -16.98
C GLY A 50 -3.16 -2.58 -16.82
N TYR A 51 -2.52 -2.52 -15.65
CA TYR A 51 -1.39 -1.60 -15.38
C TYR A 51 -0.02 -2.28 -15.25
N GLU A 52 0.12 -3.50 -15.77
CA GLU A 52 1.26 -4.41 -15.51
C GLU A 52 2.57 -4.05 -16.24
N LYS A 53 2.74 -2.80 -16.66
CA LYS A 53 3.88 -2.36 -17.49
C LYS A 53 5.23 -2.30 -16.75
N ASN A 54 5.27 -2.49 -15.42
CA ASN A 54 6.50 -2.39 -14.63
C ASN A 54 6.71 -3.60 -13.73
N LYS A 55 7.95 -4.13 -13.69
CA LYS A 55 8.29 -5.34 -12.94
C LYS A 55 8.26 -5.18 -11.42
N ASP A 56 8.55 -3.98 -10.91
CA ASP A 56 8.87 -3.83 -9.47
C ASP A 56 7.68 -3.38 -8.60
N LYS A 57 6.72 -2.65 -9.18
CA LYS A 57 5.52 -2.18 -8.46
C LYS A 57 4.28 -2.25 -9.34
N ASN A 58 3.17 -2.62 -8.72
CA ASN A 58 1.85 -2.66 -9.35
C ASN A 58 0.90 -1.66 -8.66
N TRP A 59 -0.18 -1.32 -9.34
CA TRP A 59 -1.26 -0.53 -8.76
C TRP A 59 -2.20 -1.42 -7.95
N TYR A 60 -2.57 -0.94 -6.77
CA TYR A 60 -3.51 -1.61 -5.86
C TYR A 60 -4.53 -0.62 -5.35
N THR A 61 -5.77 -1.05 -5.26
CA THR A 61 -6.77 -0.40 -4.41
C THR A 61 -6.56 -0.90 -2.98
N VAL A 62 -6.29 0.02 -2.08
CA VAL A 62 -6.13 -0.19 -0.64
C VAL A 62 -7.28 0.49 0.07
N LYS A 63 -8.01 -0.27 0.89
CA LYS A 63 -9.10 0.22 1.72
C LYS A 63 -8.81 -0.08 3.19
N LEU A 64 -8.70 0.96 4.00
CA LEU A 64 -8.55 0.83 5.44
C LEU A 64 -9.84 0.27 6.04
N GLY A 65 -9.71 -0.71 6.92
CA GLY A 65 -10.81 -1.18 7.75
C GLY A 65 -11.19 -0.10 8.76
N ARG A 66 -12.49 0.02 9.05
CA ARG A 66 -12.99 0.81 10.18
C ARG A 66 -12.77 0.07 11.49
#